data_AF-A0A841BWA3-F1
#
_entry.id   AF-A0A841BWA3-F1
#
_cell.length_a   1.000
_cell.length_b   1.000
_cell.length_c   1.000
_cell.angle_alpha   90.00
_cell.angle_beta   90.00
_cell.angle_gamma   90.00
#
_symmetry.space_group_name_H-M   'P 1'
#
loop_
_entity.id
_entity.type
_entity.pdbx_description
1 polymer ?
#
loop_
_entity_poly.entity_id
_entity_poly.type
_entity_poly.pdbx_seq_one_letter_code
_entity_poly.pdbx_strand_id
1 'polypeptide(L)' 'MDPDHLGEGWGHRLFSHAIRDLTDRGLAPICVYYYESNTTARRFYDRAGFVADGGYRPDEDGLGIVEVRLVRPTT' A
#
# COMPACT_ATOMS: atom_id res chain seq x y z
N MET A 1 -10.17 9.38 -4.48
CA MET A 1 -11.29 9.32 -3.53
C MET A 1 -11.76 10.73 -3.30
N ASP A 2 -13.07 10.90 -3.24
CA ASP A 2 -13.65 12.14 -2.73
C ASP A 2 -13.23 12.32 -1.25
N PRO A 3 -12.64 13.47 -0.86
CA PRO A 3 -12.31 13.78 0.53
C PRO A 3 -13.50 13.61 1.49
N ASP A 4 -14.72 13.82 1.00
CA ASP A 4 -15.95 13.80 1.80
C ASP A 4 -16.36 12.39 2.26
N HIS A 5 -15.74 11.34 1.70
CA HIS A 5 -16.01 9.94 2.05
C HIS A 5 -14.83 9.25 2.76
N LEU A 6 -13.86 10.04 3.23
CA LEU A 6 -12.74 9.56 4.04
C LEU A 6 -13.26 9.09 5.41
N GLY A 7 -13.03 7.81 5.74
CA GLY A 7 -13.34 7.25 7.06
C GLY A 7 -14.52 6.28 7.13
N GLU A 8 -15.31 6.11 6.07
CA GLU A 8 -16.45 5.18 6.02
C GLU A 8 -16.06 3.72 5.66
N GLY A 9 -14.76 3.41 5.66
CA GLY A 9 -14.27 2.07 5.30
C GLY A 9 -14.26 1.77 3.80
N TRP A 10 -14.61 2.73 2.94
CA TRP A 10 -14.50 2.59 1.47
C TRP A 10 -13.09 2.27 1.01
N GLY A 11 -12.07 2.88 1.63
CA GLY A 11 -10.67 2.56 1.33
C GLY A 11 -10.32 1.12 1.61
N HIS A 12 -10.82 0.56 2.72
CA HIS A 12 -10.63 -0.86 3.00
C HIS A 12 -11.37 -1.74 2.00
N ARG A 13 -12.63 -1.42 1.65
CA ARG A 13 -13.42 -2.21 0.69
C ARG A 13 -12.81 -2.22 -0.71
N LEU A 14 -12.45 -1.05 -1.23
CA LEU A 14 -11.85 -0.91 -2.54
C LEU A 14 -10.50 -1.63 -2.61
N PHE A 15 -9.66 -1.46 -1.58
CA PHE A 15 -8.35 -2.10 -1.52
C PHE A 15 -8.46 -3.61 -1.41
N SER A 16 -9.36 -4.13 -0.56
CA SER A 16 -9.62 -5.56 -0.46
C SER A 16 -10.15 -6.16 -1.76
N HIS A 17 -11.03 -5.45 -2.48
CA HIS A 17 -11.48 -5.87 -3.80
C HIS A 17 -10.34 -5.94 -4.81
N ALA A 18 -9.50 -4.90 -4.88
CA ALA A 18 -8.35 -4.86 -5.79
C ALA A 18 -7.36 -6.00 -5.52
N ILE A 19 -7.03 -6.25 -4.24
CA ILE A 19 -6.15 -7.36 -3.85
C ILE A 19 -6.73 -8.70 -4.33
N ARG A 20 -8.03 -8.91 -4.13
CA ARG A 20 -8.70 -10.14 -4.57
C ARG A 20 -8.63 -10.30 -6.08
N ASP A 21 -9.00 -9.28 -6.86
CA ASP A 21 -8.94 -9.32 -8.33
C ASP A 21 -7.53 -9.67 -8.84
N LEU A 22 -6.51 -8.98 -8.33
CA LEU A 22 -5.12 -9.22 -8.72
C LEU A 22 -4.67 -10.64 -8.36
N THR A 23 -5.08 -11.15 -7.19
CA THR A 23 -4.79 -12.52 -6.75
C THR A 23 -5.48 -13.55 -7.63
N ASP A 24 -6.78 -13.38 -7.91
CA ASP A 24 -7.58 -14.27 -8.75
C ASP A 24 -7.04 -14.34 -10.19
N ARG A 25 -6.36 -13.29 -10.64
CA ARG A 25 -5.67 -13.21 -11.94
C ARG A 25 -4.23 -13.74 -11.91
N GLY A 26 -3.73 -14.20 -10.76
CA GLY A 26 -2.36 -14.71 -10.61
C GLY A 26 -1.27 -13.64 -10.70
N LEU A 27 -1.61 -12.36 -10.45
CA LEU A 27 -0.66 -11.25 -10.51
C LEU A 27 0.03 -11.08 -9.15
N ALA A 28 1.28 -11.52 -9.08
CA ALA A 28 2.10 -11.46 -7.87
C ALA A 28 3.58 -11.11 -8.18
N PRO A 29 4.30 -10.48 -7.23
CA PRO A 29 3.80 -9.95 -5.96
C PRO A 29 2.96 -8.68 -6.17
N ILE A 30 1.94 -8.49 -5.32
CA ILE A 30 1.21 -7.21 -5.28
C ILE A 30 2.04 -6.25 -4.42
N CYS A 31 2.36 -5.07 -4.94
CA CYS A 31 3.17 -4.08 -4.23
C CYS A 31 2.50 -2.70 -4.15
N VAL A 32 2.86 -1.96 -3.11
CA VAL A 32 2.46 -0.56 -2.89
C VAL A 32 3.66 0.24 -2.40
N TYR A 33 3.65 1.54 -2.65
CA TYR A 33 4.58 2.50 -2.07
C TYR A 33 3.85 3.38 -1.07
N TYR A 34 4.50 3.72 0.04
CA TYR A 34 3.99 4.68 1.02
C TYR A 34 5.11 5.56 1.54
N TYR A 35 4.81 6.81 1.89
CA TYR A 35 5.76 7.69 2.56
C TYR A 35 6.14 7.13 3.93
N GLU A 36 7.44 7.01 4.22
CA GLU A 36 7.93 6.45 5.48
C GLU A 36 7.33 7.14 6.71
N SER A 37 7.13 8.46 6.62
CA SER A 37 6.53 9.29 7.67
C SER A 37 5.03 9.04 7.91
N ASN A 38 4.32 8.41 6.96
CA ASN A 38 2.89 8.15 7.06
C ASN A 38 2.60 6.84 7.82
N THR A 39 2.64 6.92 9.14
CA THR A 39 2.37 5.80 10.05
C THR A 39 0.95 5.25 9.95
N THR A 40 -0.04 6.07 9.55
CA THR A 40 -1.41 5.63 9.31
C THR A 40 -1.49 4.72 8.08
N ALA A 41 -0.84 5.10 6.97
CA ALA A 41 -0.75 4.27 5.78
C ALA A 41 0.00 2.96 6.08
N ARG A 42 1.11 3.04 6.82
CA ARG A 42 1.86 1.84 7.28
C ARG A 42 0.93 0.84 7.98
N ARG A 43 0.15 1.28 8.96
CA ARG A 43 -0.78 0.46 9.74
C ARG A 43 -1.94 -0.10 8.90
N PHE A 44 -2.36 0.62 7.86
CA PHE A 44 -3.39 0.15 6.93
C PHE A 44 -2.87 -1.03 6.10
N TYR A 45 -1.67 -0.89 5.53
CA TYR A 45 -1.07 -1.95 4.72
C TYR A 45 -0.63 -3.17 5.55
N ASP A 46 -0.14 -2.96 6.78
CA ASP A 46 0.12 -4.05 7.75
C ASP A 46 -1.11 -4.95 7.95
N ARG A 47 -2.26 -4.33 8.21
CA ARG A 47 -3.53 -5.05 8.41
C ARG A 47 -3.98 -5.82 7.17
N ALA A 48 -3.53 -5.42 5.98
CA ALA A 48 -3.79 -6.11 4.73
C ALA A 48 -2.75 -7.21 4.40
N GLY A 49 -1.77 -7.45 5.29
CA GLY A 49 -0.75 -8.48 5.14
C GLY A 49 0.44 -8.09 4.24
N PHE A 50 0.66 -6.79 4.04
CA PHE A 50 1.84 -6.29 3.33
C PHE A 50 3.04 -6.14 4.27
N VAL A 51 4.23 -6.44 3.77
CA VAL A 51 5.50 -6.38 4.49
C VAL A 51 6.54 -5.62 3.67
N ALA A 52 7.50 -4.98 4.32
CA ALA A 52 8.60 -4.32 3.62
C ALA A 52 9.52 -5.38 3.00
N ASP A 53 9.88 -5.22 1.72
CA ASP A 53 10.81 -6.10 1.00
C ASP A 53 12.21 -5.49 0.83
N GLY A 54 12.46 -4.35 1.48
CA GLY A 54 13.69 -3.57 1.34
C GLY A 54 13.70 -2.65 0.11
N GLY A 55 12.67 -2.69 -0.75
CA GLY A 55 12.51 -1.74 -1.84
C GLY A 55 12.13 -0.36 -1.30
N TYR A 56 12.65 0.68 -1.95
CA TYR A 56 12.27 2.06 -1.71
C TYR A 56 12.40 2.86 -3.02
N ARG A 57 11.68 3.97 -3.13
CA ARG A 57 11.93 4.98 -4.16
C ARG A 57 12.74 6.09 -3.51
N PRO A 58 13.92 6.42 -4.06
CA PRO A 58 14.70 7.54 -3.56
C PRO A 58 13.92 8.83 -3.77
N ASP A 59 14.20 9.80 -2.92
CA ASP A 59 13.68 11.15 -3.03
C ASP A 59 14.31 11.85 -4.25
N GLU A 60 13.64 11.81 -5.39
CA GLU A 60 14.12 12.42 -6.64
C GLU A 60 14.02 13.96 -6.59
N ASP A 61 13.14 14.51 -5.75
CA ASP A 61 12.88 15.94 -5.62
C ASP A 61 13.77 16.64 -4.58
N GLY A 62 14.56 15.88 -3.80
CA GLY A 62 15.45 16.41 -2.75
C GLY A 62 14.73 16.96 -1.51
N LEU A 63 13.47 16.56 -1.29
CA LEU A 63 12.61 17.00 -0.18
C LEU A 63 12.78 16.17 1.11
N GLY A 64 13.67 15.18 1.12
CA GLY A 64 13.85 14.20 2.18
C GLY A 64 12.71 13.18 2.29
N ILE A 65 11.89 13.02 1.25
CA ILE A 65 10.69 12.17 1.28
C ILE A 65 11.01 10.80 0.70
N VAL A 66 11.14 9.79 1.56
CA VAL A 66 11.37 8.40 1.15
C VAL A 66 10.05 7.66 1.03
N GLU A 67 9.83 7.01 -0.11
CA GLU A 67 8.74 6.06 -0.27
C GLU A 67 9.26 4.63 -0.08
N VAL A 68 8.70 3.90 0.87
CA VAL A 68 9.06 2.50 1.13
C VAL A 68 8.10 1.59 0.36
N ARG A 69 8.65 0.56 -0.28
CA ARG A 69 7.86 -0.47 -0.95
C ARG A 69 7.45 -1.55 0.05
N LEU A 70 6.16 -1.88 0.03
CA LEU A 70 5.63 -3.04 0.70
C LEU A 70 5.12 -4.04 -0.34
N VAL A 71 5.29 -5.33 -0.06
CA VAL A 71 4.79 -6.44 -0.88
C VAL A 71 3.84 -7.30 -0.07
N ARG A 72 2.82 -7.84 -0.73
CA ARG A 72 2.01 -8.93 -0.18
C ARG A 72 2.60 -10.25 -0.68
N PRO A 73 3.12 -11.13 0.21
CA PRO A 73 3.67 -12.40 -0.20
C PRO A 73 2.61 -13.28 -0.87
N THR A 74 2.98 -13.98 -1.94
CA THR A 74 2.19 -15.10 -2.46
C THR A 74 2.29 -16.22 -1.43
N THR A 75 1.18 -16.64 -0.84
CA THR A 75 1.12 -17.85 0.01
C THR A 75 1.23 -19.09 -0.86
#